data_AF-A0A432QDU2-F1
#
_entry.id   AF-A0A432QDU2-F1
#
_cell.length_a   1.000
_cell.length_b   1.000
_cell.length_c   1.000
_cell.angle_alpha   90.00
_cell.angle_beta   90.00
_cell.angle_gamma   90.00
#
_symmetry.space_group_name_H-M   'P 1'
#
loop_
_entity.id
_entity.type
_entity.pdbx_description
1 polymer ?
#
loop_
_entity_poly.entity_id
_entity_poly.type
_entity_poly.pdbx_seq_one_letter_code
_entity_poly.pdbx_strand_id
1 'polypeptide(L)'
;MDTFLLDQQLHKFLEEDLEHGDVTTDAIFTDETAMVQCIAREPLVACGMETVAARIFCLLGGQSEFGQLAPDGSRQKKGAVLFSLRGPVRTLLRGERVALNLIQRLCGIATLTARFVDQVQGLSVKIVDTRKTTPGLRMLEKYAVRCGGGANHRYGLSDGVLVKDNHIAACGSITEAVQRVRSAIPHTLKIEVECDTLTQVEECLRAEVEIIMLDNMDTTTITEAVSLIGGRAMIEASGGVSLETVRKIA
;
A
#
# COMPACT_ATOMS: atom_id res chain seq x y z
N MET A 1 5.54 -9.24 0.91
CA MET A 1 4.35 -9.81 0.23
C MET A 1 4.41 -11.31 0.41
N ASP A 2 3.27 -11.99 0.48
CA ASP A 2 3.25 -13.46 0.49
C ASP A 2 3.45 -13.96 -0.94
N THR A 3 4.51 -14.74 -1.17
CA THR A 3 4.90 -15.16 -2.53
C THR A 3 3.88 -16.11 -3.15
N PHE A 4 3.26 -16.98 -2.35
CA PHE A 4 2.27 -17.92 -2.86
C PHE A 4 1.02 -17.20 -3.35
N LEU A 5 0.50 -16.25 -2.57
CA LEU A 5 -0.62 -15.41 -2.98
C LEU A 5 -0.26 -14.51 -4.16
N LEU A 6 0.98 -14.02 -4.21
CA LEU A 6 1.46 -13.20 -5.31
C LEU A 6 1.44 -13.99 -6.62
N ASP A 7 2.00 -15.20 -6.63
CA ASP A 7 2.01 -16.03 -7.84
C ASP A 7 0.60 -16.32 -8.34
N GLN A 8 -0.35 -16.62 -7.45
CA GLN A 8 -1.75 -16.80 -7.83
C GLN A 8 -2.35 -15.56 -8.49
N GLN A 9 -1.99 -14.35 -8.04
CA GLN A 9 -2.45 -13.11 -8.66
C GLN A 9 -1.78 -12.88 -10.01
N LEU A 10 -0.46 -13.08 -10.08
CA LEU A 10 0.31 -12.89 -11.31
C LEU A 10 -0.14 -13.86 -12.40
N HIS A 11 -0.45 -15.12 -12.06
CA HIS A 11 -1.05 -16.06 -13.00
C HIS A 11 -2.36 -15.53 -13.58
N LYS A 12 -3.26 -14.99 -12.75
CA LYS A 12 -4.52 -14.42 -13.24
C LYS A 12 -4.31 -13.22 -14.18
N PHE A 13 -3.34 -12.35 -13.87
CA PHE A 13 -3.03 -11.21 -14.76
C PHE A 13 -2.39 -11.66 -16.08
N LEU A 14 -1.59 -12.72 -16.06
CA LEU A 14 -1.05 -13.33 -17.27
C LEU A 14 -2.14 -14.04 -18.07
N GLU A 15 -3.04 -14.79 -17.42
CA GLU A 15 -4.19 -15.45 -18.05
C GLU A 15 -5.12 -14.43 -18.74
N GLU A 16 -5.35 -13.27 -18.10
CA GLU A 16 -6.13 -12.17 -18.68
C GLU A 16 -5.54 -11.68 -20.02
N ASP A 17 -4.22 -11.53 -20.11
CA ASP A 17 -3.55 -10.95 -21.28
C ASP A 17 -3.11 -12.00 -22.32
N LEU A 18 -3.00 -13.28 -21.93
CA LEU A 18 -2.48 -14.38 -22.75
C LEU A 18 -3.45 -15.55 -22.94
N GLU A 19 -4.76 -15.34 -22.74
CA GLU A 19 -5.79 -16.40 -22.75
C GLU A 19 -5.65 -17.40 -23.91
N HIS A 20 -5.32 -16.92 -25.12
CA HIS A 20 -5.10 -17.73 -26.32
C HIS A 20 -3.68 -17.60 -26.90
N GLY A 21 -2.73 -17.12 -26.09
CA GLY A 21 -1.37 -16.78 -26.52
C GLY A 21 -1.27 -15.38 -27.13
N ASP A 22 -0.14 -15.10 -27.79
CA ASP A 22 0.15 -13.80 -28.40
C ASP A 22 0.33 -14.00 -29.91
N VAL A 23 -0.77 -13.83 -30.65
CA VAL A 23 -0.82 -14.07 -32.10
C VAL A 23 0.20 -13.22 -32.86
N THR A 24 0.48 -12.00 -32.41
CA THR A 24 1.39 -11.09 -33.11
C THR A 24 2.82 -11.54 -32.93
N THR A 25 3.22 -11.76 -31.67
CA THR A 25 4.58 -12.20 -31.34
C THR A 25 4.87 -13.59 -31.91
N ASP A 26 3.90 -14.50 -31.85
CA ASP A 26 4.06 -15.87 -32.35
C ASP A 26 4.13 -15.97 -33.88
N ALA A 27 3.47 -15.05 -34.60
CA ALA A 27 3.54 -14.99 -36.06
C ALA A 27 4.87 -14.42 -36.60
N ILE A 28 5.57 -13.61 -35.80
CA ILE A 28 6.76 -12.87 -36.25
C ILE A 28 8.05 -13.59 -35.83
N PHE A 29 8.13 -14.06 -34.59
CA PHE A 29 9.36 -14.56 -33.99
C PHE A 29 9.30 -16.07 -33.83
N THR A 30 10.44 -16.75 -33.84
CA THR A 30 10.59 -18.17 -33.49
C THR A 30 11.53 -18.31 -32.30
N ASP A 31 12.84 -18.41 -32.56
CA ASP A 31 13.88 -18.73 -31.58
C ASP A 31 14.83 -17.55 -31.30
N GLU A 32 14.46 -16.34 -31.75
CA GLU A 32 15.29 -15.15 -31.52
C GLU A 32 15.42 -14.83 -30.02
N THR A 33 16.61 -14.37 -29.64
CA THR A 33 16.88 -13.84 -28.31
C THR A 33 17.17 -12.35 -28.38
N ALA A 34 16.70 -11.59 -27.40
CA ALA A 34 16.99 -10.16 -27.29
C ALA A 34 17.40 -9.79 -25.86
N MET A 35 17.94 -8.58 -25.72
CA MET A 35 18.13 -7.90 -24.45
C MET A 35 17.27 -6.64 -24.46
N VAL A 36 16.47 -6.46 -23.41
CA VAL A 36 15.58 -5.31 -23.22
C VAL A 36 15.90 -4.58 -21.93
N GLN A 37 15.55 -3.30 -21.88
CA GLN A 37 15.69 -2.45 -20.70
C GLN A 37 14.39 -1.73 -20.41
N CYS A 38 13.97 -1.75 -19.14
CA CYS A 38 12.92 -0.88 -18.63
C CYS A 38 13.57 0.44 -18.17
N ILE A 39 13.16 1.55 -18.78
CA ILE A 39 13.76 2.87 -18.53
C ILE A 39 12.72 3.80 -17.90
N ALA A 40 13.08 4.41 -16.77
CA ALA A 40 12.26 5.42 -16.11
C ALA A 40 12.07 6.66 -17.01
N ARG A 41 10.82 7.01 -17.33
CA ARG A 41 10.50 8.18 -18.17
C ARG A 41 10.39 9.48 -17.37
N GLU A 42 10.28 9.38 -16.05
CA GLU A 42 10.23 10.47 -15.08
C GLU A 42 10.93 10.05 -13.77
N PRO A 43 11.29 11.00 -12.88
CA PRO A 43 11.78 10.65 -11.54
C PRO A 43 10.72 9.90 -10.73
N LEU A 44 11.12 8.82 -10.05
CA LEU A 44 10.21 7.95 -9.31
C LEU A 44 10.90 7.24 -8.16
N VAL A 45 10.12 6.56 -7.31
CA VAL A 45 10.59 5.54 -6.37
C VAL A 45 10.34 4.17 -7.00
N ALA A 46 11.39 3.38 -7.19
CA ALA A 46 11.30 2.04 -7.77
C ALA A 46 10.50 1.11 -6.84
N CYS A 47 9.60 0.31 -7.40
CA CYS A 47 8.83 -0.67 -6.65
C CYS A 47 8.36 -1.82 -7.54
N GLY A 48 8.57 -3.05 -7.10
CA GLY A 48 8.16 -4.26 -7.80
C GLY A 48 9.15 -4.74 -8.86
N MET A 49 10.41 -4.28 -8.88
CA MET A 49 11.35 -4.69 -9.94
C MET A 49 11.68 -6.18 -9.85
N GLU A 50 12.20 -6.61 -8.70
CA GLU A 50 12.49 -8.02 -8.45
C GLU A 50 11.23 -8.79 -8.05
N THR A 51 10.46 -8.23 -7.12
CA THR A 51 9.36 -8.96 -6.49
C THR A 51 8.17 -9.19 -7.42
N VAL A 52 7.95 -8.33 -8.42
CA VAL A 52 6.78 -8.41 -9.32
C VAL A 52 7.20 -8.61 -10.78
N ALA A 53 7.93 -7.67 -11.38
CA ALA A 53 8.33 -7.77 -12.78
C ALA A 53 9.18 -9.01 -13.02
N ALA A 54 10.24 -9.23 -12.23
CA ALA A 54 11.06 -10.40 -12.43
C ALA A 54 10.29 -11.71 -12.21
N ARG A 55 9.37 -11.73 -11.24
CA ARG A 55 8.52 -12.89 -10.98
C ARG A 55 7.60 -13.22 -12.17
N ILE A 56 7.03 -12.22 -12.86
CA ILE A 56 6.21 -12.43 -14.06
C ILE A 56 6.98 -13.20 -15.14
N PHE A 57 8.20 -12.76 -15.46
CA PHE A 57 8.99 -13.42 -16.50
C PHE A 57 9.47 -14.82 -16.07
N CYS A 58 9.67 -15.06 -14.77
CA CYS A 58 9.90 -16.40 -14.24
C CYS A 58 8.67 -17.31 -14.43
N LEU A 59 7.46 -16.79 -14.22
CA LEU A 59 6.21 -17.56 -14.35
C LEU A 59 5.86 -17.90 -15.81
N LEU A 60 6.19 -17.02 -16.75
CA LEU A 60 6.00 -17.26 -18.19
C LEU A 60 6.86 -18.40 -18.76
N GLY A 61 7.86 -18.83 -18.00
CA GLY A 61 8.82 -19.84 -18.45
C GLY A 61 9.82 -19.29 -19.47
N GLY A 62 11.02 -19.86 -19.45
CA GLY A 62 12.13 -19.49 -20.32
C GLY A 62 13.40 -19.18 -19.54
N GLN A 63 14.54 -19.23 -20.23
CA GLN A 63 15.85 -18.85 -19.70
C GLN A 63 16.02 -17.33 -19.76
N SER A 64 15.15 -16.60 -19.04
CA SER A 64 15.24 -15.15 -18.94
C SER A 64 16.25 -14.78 -17.84
N GLU A 65 17.34 -14.12 -18.23
CA GLU A 65 18.41 -13.68 -17.35
C GLU A 65 18.21 -12.21 -16.99
N PHE A 66 17.97 -11.95 -15.70
CA PHE A 66 17.93 -10.59 -15.17
C PHE A 66 19.35 -10.04 -15.00
N GLY A 67 19.57 -8.87 -15.56
CA GLY A 67 20.78 -8.08 -15.32
C GLY A 67 20.57 -7.10 -14.16
N GLN A 68 20.68 -5.81 -14.45
CA GLN A 68 20.41 -4.76 -13.46
C GLN A 68 18.97 -4.85 -12.96
N LEU A 69 18.78 -4.67 -11.65
CA LEU A 69 17.50 -4.51 -10.96
C LEU A 69 17.63 -3.34 -10.00
N ALA A 70 16.83 -2.29 -10.19
CA ALA A 70 16.78 -1.16 -9.26
C ALA A 70 16.15 -1.65 -7.94
N PRO A 71 16.78 -1.39 -6.78
CA PRO A 71 16.23 -1.82 -5.50
C PRO A 71 14.87 -1.18 -5.23
N ASP A 72 13.91 -1.97 -4.77
CA ASP A 72 12.61 -1.44 -4.35
C ASP A 72 12.79 -0.45 -3.18
N GLY A 73 12.09 0.69 -3.27
CA GLY A 73 12.22 1.84 -2.37
C GLY A 73 13.33 2.83 -2.72
N SER A 74 14.16 2.55 -3.74
CA SER A 74 15.19 3.48 -4.18
C SER A 74 14.61 4.61 -5.06
N ARG A 75 15.12 5.84 -4.90
CA ARG A 75 14.79 6.97 -5.77
C ARG A 75 15.58 6.89 -7.07
N GLN A 76 14.87 6.93 -8.20
CA GLN A 76 15.40 6.82 -9.55
C GLN A 76 15.19 8.13 -10.31
N LYS A 77 16.16 8.50 -11.14
CA LYS A 77 16.06 9.67 -12.02
C LYS A 77 15.44 9.28 -13.35
N LYS A 78 14.90 10.26 -14.09
CA LYS A 78 14.54 10.08 -15.50
C LYS A 78 15.76 9.54 -16.28
N GLY A 79 15.54 8.51 -17.09
CA GLY A 79 16.57 7.83 -17.87
C GLY A 79 17.28 6.69 -17.13
N ALA A 80 16.99 6.46 -15.84
CA ALA A 80 17.54 5.32 -15.11
C ALA A 80 17.00 3.99 -15.68
N VAL A 81 17.89 3.00 -15.80
CA VAL A 81 17.51 1.62 -16.10
C VAL A 81 16.96 0.98 -14.83
N LEU A 82 15.66 0.70 -14.81
CA LEU A 82 14.97 0.08 -13.68
C LEU A 82 15.24 -1.42 -13.65
N PHE A 83 15.21 -2.07 -14.81
CA PHE A 83 15.74 -3.41 -14.95
C PHE A 83 16.19 -3.69 -16.38
N SER A 84 17.05 -4.70 -16.54
CA SER A 84 17.42 -5.26 -17.84
C SER A 84 17.16 -6.76 -17.86
N LEU A 85 16.68 -7.28 -18.98
CA LEU A 85 16.34 -8.68 -19.13
C LEU A 85 16.85 -9.19 -20.48
N ARG A 86 17.47 -10.37 -20.50
CA ARG A 86 17.87 -11.08 -21.71
C ARG A 86 17.13 -12.40 -21.80
N GLY A 87 16.61 -12.77 -22.96
CA GLY A 87 15.89 -14.04 -23.13
C GLY A 87 15.23 -14.18 -24.51
N PRO A 88 14.40 -15.23 -24.69
CA PRO A 88 13.62 -15.42 -25.91
C PRO A 88 12.69 -14.24 -26.16
N VAL A 89 12.69 -13.68 -27.37
CA VAL A 89 11.87 -12.50 -27.74
C VAL A 89 10.40 -12.75 -27.40
N ARG A 90 9.91 -13.96 -27.66
CA ARG A 90 8.52 -14.34 -27.34
C ARG A 90 8.18 -14.19 -25.85
N THR A 91 9.06 -14.64 -24.94
CA THR A 91 8.87 -14.49 -23.49
C THR A 91 8.94 -13.03 -23.06
N LEU A 92 9.88 -12.26 -23.62
CA LEU A 92 10.06 -10.84 -23.29
C LEU A 92 8.82 -10.01 -23.67
N LEU A 93 8.28 -10.22 -24.86
CA LEU A 93 7.13 -9.45 -25.36
C LEU A 93 5.82 -9.84 -24.67
N ARG A 94 5.58 -11.14 -24.45
CA ARG A 94 4.38 -11.63 -23.75
C ARG A 94 4.25 -11.11 -22.32
N GLY A 95 5.37 -10.96 -21.62
CA GLY A 95 5.37 -10.46 -20.23
C GLY A 95 5.41 -8.95 -20.12
N GLU A 96 5.71 -8.23 -21.20
CA GLU A 96 6.00 -6.79 -21.15
C GLU A 96 4.83 -6.00 -20.56
N ARG A 97 3.62 -6.17 -21.11
CA ARG A 97 2.50 -5.29 -20.76
C ARG A 97 2.02 -5.52 -19.33
N VAL A 98 1.87 -6.77 -18.92
CA VAL A 98 1.49 -7.14 -17.55
C VAL A 98 2.54 -6.64 -16.55
N ALA A 99 3.83 -6.84 -16.82
CA ALA A 99 4.89 -6.37 -15.94
C ALA A 99 4.92 -4.84 -15.81
N LEU A 100 4.85 -4.12 -16.94
CA LEU A 100 4.84 -2.66 -16.96
C LEU A 100 3.63 -2.08 -16.24
N ASN A 101 2.42 -2.60 -16.49
CA ASN A 101 1.19 -2.11 -15.87
C ASN A 101 1.27 -2.20 -14.33
N LEU A 102 1.76 -3.33 -13.81
CA LEU A 102 1.91 -3.50 -12.37
C LEU A 102 2.98 -2.57 -11.81
N ILE A 103 4.23 -2.61 -12.31
CA ILE A 103 5.30 -1.80 -11.71
C ILE A 103 5.06 -0.30 -11.86
N GLN A 104 4.39 0.16 -12.93
CA GLN A 104 4.02 1.58 -13.09
C GLN A 104 3.06 2.01 -11.98
N ARG A 105 2.04 1.19 -11.69
CA ARG A 105 1.12 1.43 -10.56
C ARG A 105 1.87 1.49 -9.23
N LEU A 106 2.74 0.51 -8.99
CA LEU A 106 3.48 0.43 -7.72
C LEU A 106 4.48 1.57 -7.55
N CYS A 107 5.23 1.92 -8.60
CA CYS A 107 6.12 3.07 -8.58
C CYS A 107 5.33 4.37 -8.35
N GLY A 108 4.13 4.52 -8.95
CA GLY A 108 3.27 5.67 -8.71
C GLY A 108 2.86 5.82 -7.25
N ILE A 109 2.40 4.73 -6.62
CA ILE A 109 2.04 4.70 -5.20
C ILE A 109 3.25 4.97 -4.32
N ALA A 110 4.37 4.26 -4.52
CA ALA A 110 5.58 4.44 -3.73
C ALA A 110 6.13 5.87 -3.85
N THR A 111 6.09 6.46 -5.04
CA THR A 111 6.51 7.84 -5.28
C THR A 111 5.62 8.83 -4.55
N LEU A 112 4.29 8.65 -4.61
CA LEU A 112 3.36 9.52 -3.89
C LEU A 112 3.54 9.39 -2.38
N THR A 113 3.65 8.16 -1.85
CA THR A 113 3.91 7.93 -0.43
C THR A 113 5.21 8.60 0.03
N ALA A 114 6.30 8.48 -0.75
CA ALA A 114 7.56 9.14 -0.43
C ALA A 114 7.42 10.67 -0.35
N ARG A 115 6.58 11.28 -1.21
CA ARG A 115 6.29 12.72 -1.12
C ARG A 115 5.58 13.08 0.19
N PHE A 116 4.64 12.28 0.67
CA PHE A 116 4.00 12.50 1.98
C PHE A 116 4.99 12.32 3.14
N VAL A 117 5.84 11.30 3.07
CA VAL A 117 6.89 11.05 4.07
C VAL A 117 7.88 12.21 4.13
N ASP A 118 8.28 12.75 2.98
CA ASP A 118 9.15 13.94 2.90
C ASP A 118 8.51 15.16 3.60
N GLN A 119 7.19 15.35 3.49
CA GLN A 119 6.51 16.47 4.15
C GLN A 119 6.55 16.41 5.67
N VAL A 120 6.62 15.22 6.26
CA VAL A 120 6.63 15.02 7.72
C VAL A 120 8.02 14.66 8.26
N GLN A 121 9.06 14.79 7.44
CA GLN A 121 10.43 14.52 7.86
C GLN A 121 10.82 15.40 9.07
N GLY A 122 11.43 14.75 10.08
CA GLY A 122 11.85 15.38 11.34
C GLY A 122 10.79 15.40 12.43
N LEU A 123 9.55 14.95 12.15
CA LEU A 123 8.46 14.82 13.13
C LEU A 123 8.32 13.37 13.59
N SER A 124 7.74 13.13 14.78
CA SER A 124 7.55 11.77 15.32
C SER A 124 6.24 11.12 14.83
N VAL A 125 5.92 11.27 13.55
CA VAL A 125 4.71 10.72 12.93
C VAL A 125 5.06 9.71 11.84
N LYS A 126 4.09 8.89 11.45
CA LYS A 126 4.21 7.97 10.31
C LYS A 126 3.05 8.19 9.36
N ILE A 127 3.34 8.14 8.06
CA ILE A 127 2.31 8.09 7.02
C ILE A 127 1.83 6.64 6.93
N VAL A 128 0.52 6.43 7.06
CA VAL A 128 -0.09 5.11 7.05
C VAL A 128 -1.10 5.00 5.91
N ASP A 129 -1.17 3.84 5.25
CA ASP A 129 -2.19 3.55 4.23
C ASP A 129 -3.56 3.21 4.82
N THR A 130 -4.52 2.80 3.97
CA THR A 130 -5.85 2.37 4.42
C THR A 130 -6.30 1.10 3.69
N ARG A 131 -7.57 0.71 3.88
CA ARG A 131 -8.24 -0.33 3.08
C ARG A 131 -8.90 0.23 1.80
N LYS A 132 -8.79 1.54 1.53
CA LYS A 132 -9.27 2.21 0.32
C LYS A 132 -8.31 1.95 -0.85
N THR A 133 -8.13 0.66 -1.15
CA THR A 133 -7.23 0.13 -2.17
C THR A 133 -8.03 -0.30 -3.40
N THR A 134 -7.40 -0.42 -4.56
CA THR A 134 -8.08 -1.02 -5.71
C THR A 134 -8.46 -2.49 -5.38
N PRO A 135 -9.71 -2.91 -5.64
CA PRO A 135 -10.12 -4.29 -5.41
C PRO A 135 -9.18 -5.29 -6.09
N GLY A 136 -8.79 -6.34 -5.36
CA GLY A 136 -7.84 -7.34 -5.85
C GLY A 136 -6.35 -6.96 -5.71
N LEU A 137 -5.99 -5.68 -5.62
CA LEU A 137 -4.58 -5.24 -5.64
C LEU A 137 -4.00 -4.86 -4.26
N ARG A 138 -4.76 -5.05 -3.18
CA ARG A 138 -4.38 -4.59 -1.83
C ARG A 138 -2.97 -5.00 -1.42
N MET A 139 -2.56 -6.26 -1.66
CA MET A 139 -1.23 -6.74 -1.28
C MET A 139 -0.12 -5.90 -1.92
N LEU A 140 -0.25 -5.67 -3.22
CA LEU A 140 0.71 -4.96 -4.03
C LEU A 140 0.74 -3.48 -3.63
N GLU A 141 -0.42 -2.85 -3.46
CA GLU A 141 -0.51 -1.43 -3.11
C GLU A 141 0.04 -1.15 -1.70
N LYS A 142 -0.28 -1.98 -0.72
CA LYS A 142 0.29 -1.87 0.62
C LYS A 142 1.80 -2.14 0.63
N TYR A 143 2.31 -2.99 -0.26
CA TYR A 143 3.75 -3.15 -0.44
C TYR A 143 4.39 -1.88 -1.04
N ALA A 144 3.75 -1.24 -2.02
CA ALA A 144 4.23 0.00 -2.61
C ALA A 144 4.28 1.15 -1.59
N VAL A 145 3.31 1.24 -0.68
CA VAL A 145 3.35 2.20 0.45
C VAL A 145 4.60 1.98 1.30
N ARG A 146 4.92 0.73 1.66
CA ARG A 146 6.15 0.40 2.41
C ARG A 146 7.41 0.78 1.65
N CYS A 147 7.45 0.56 0.34
CA CYS A 147 8.59 0.95 -0.50
C CYS A 147 8.76 2.48 -0.55
N GLY A 148 7.65 3.23 -0.53
CA GLY A 148 7.67 4.68 -0.40
C GLY A 148 8.05 5.22 0.98
N GLY A 149 8.34 4.36 1.96
CA GLY A 149 8.69 4.75 3.33
C GLY A 149 7.49 4.94 4.26
N GLY A 150 6.27 4.65 3.80
CA GLY A 150 5.08 4.63 4.64
C GLY A 150 5.00 3.37 5.51
N ALA A 151 3.94 3.32 6.32
CA ALA A 151 3.56 2.17 7.13
C ALA A 151 2.18 1.65 6.70
N ASN A 152 1.86 0.42 7.12
CA ASN A 152 0.59 -0.20 6.77
C ASN A 152 -0.34 -0.16 7.97
N HIS A 153 -1.57 0.31 7.75
CA HIS A 153 -2.71 0.06 8.64
C HIS A 153 -3.13 -1.41 8.49
N ARG A 154 -4.14 -1.84 9.26
CA ARG A 154 -4.70 -3.19 9.19
C ARG A 154 -4.99 -3.60 7.74
N TYR A 155 -4.70 -4.86 7.44
CA TYR A 155 -4.74 -5.36 6.06
C TYR A 155 -6.18 -5.62 5.59
N GLY A 156 -6.97 -6.32 6.39
CA GLY A 156 -8.37 -6.65 6.19
C GLY A 156 -9.20 -6.37 7.44
N LEU A 157 -10.44 -6.85 7.44
CA LEU A 157 -11.34 -6.73 8.59
C LEU A 157 -10.94 -7.65 9.76
N SER A 158 -10.16 -8.69 9.48
CA SER A 158 -9.68 -9.68 10.45
C SER A 158 -8.43 -9.24 11.23
N ASP A 159 -7.71 -8.22 10.75
CA ASP A 159 -6.36 -7.89 11.25
C ASP A 159 -6.34 -6.84 12.37
N GLY A 160 -7.51 -6.30 12.74
CA GLY A 160 -7.63 -5.30 13.79
C GLY A 160 -9.04 -4.77 13.91
N VAL A 161 -9.42 -4.38 15.12
CA VAL A 161 -10.73 -3.79 15.37
C VAL A 161 -10.66 -2.29 15.11
N LEU A 162 -11.60 -1.79 14.30
CA LEU A 162 -11.84 -0.36 14.12
C LEU A 162 -13.34 -0.13 14.22
N VAL A 163 -13.76 0.45 15.34
CA VAL A 163 -15.14 0.86 15.59
C VAL A 163 -15.34 2.20 14.90
N LYS A 164 -16.26 2.23 13.94
CA LYS A 164 -16.62 3.42 13.16
C LYS A 164 -17.93 4.03 13.65
N ASP A 165 -18.21 5.26 13.23
CA ASP A 165 -19.48 5.98 13.36
C ASP A 165 -20.74 5.08 13.27
N ASN A 166 -20.82 4.24 12.24
CA ASN A 166 -21.96 3.37 11.97
C ASN A 166 -22.13 2.28 13.04
N HIS A 167 -21.03 1.81 13.62
CA HIS A 167 -21.07 0.83 14.72
C HIS A 167 -21.54 1.51 16.01
N ILE A 168 -21.05 2.72 16.29
CA ILE A 168 -21.43 3.51 17.46
C ILE A 168 -22.92 3.84 17.39
N ALA A 169 -23.40 4.32 16.23
CA ALA A 169 -24.81 4.63 16.01
C ALA A 169 -25.72 3.41 16.18
N ALA A 170 -25.29 2.23 15.72
CA ALA A 170 -26.06 0.99 15.87
C ALA A 170 -26.00 0.41 17.29
N CYS A 171 -24.88 0.60 18.00
CA CYS A 171 -24.67 0.06 19.35
C CYS A 171 -25.20 0.97 20.46
N GLY A 172 -25.30 2.28 20.19
CA GLY A 172 -25.81 3.31 21.09
C GLY A 172 -24.72 4.16 21.76
N SER A 173 -23.53 3.61 22.03
CA SER A 173 -22.40 4.35 22.61
C SER A 173 -21.05 3.71 22.30
N ILE A 174 -19.97 4.49 22.44
CA ILE A 174 -18.60 3.97 22.31
C ILE A 174 -18.30 2.99 23.43
N THR A 175 -18.67 3.33 24.66
CA THR A 175 -18.41 2.51 25.84
C THR A 175 -18.98 1.10 25.70
N GLU A 176 -20.24 0.99 25.28
CA GLU A 176 -20.91 -0.30 25.06
C GLU A 176 -20.25 -1.07 23.91
N ALA A 177 -19.93 -0.39 22.79
CA ALA A 177 -19.28 -1.02 21.64
C ALA A 177 -17.91 -1.61 22.02
N VAL A 178 -17.09 -0.85 22.74
CA VAL A 178 -15.76 -1.29 23.20
C VAL A 178 -15.86 -2.46 24.17
N GLN A 179 -16.81 -2.44 25.11
CA GLN A 179 -17.03 -3.56 26.05
C GLN A 179 -17.43 -4.85 25.34
N ARG A 180 -18.33 -4.78 24.36
CA ARG A 180 -18.72 -5.93 23.54
C ARG A 180 -17.55 -6.49 22.74
N VAL A 181 -16.77 -5.61 22.12
CA VAL A 181 -15.55 -5.98 21.38
C VAL A 181 -14.57 -6.69 22.31
N ARG A 182 -14.21 -6.10 23.46
CA ARG A 182 -13.26 -6.67 24.42
C ARG A 182 -13.67 -8.06 24.91
N SER A 183 -14.97 -8.28 25.08
CA SER A 183 -15.49 -9.58 25.54
C SER A 183 -15.46 -10.67 24.46
N ALA A 184 -15.38 -10.29 23.18
CA ALA A 184 -15.50 -11.20 22.05
C ALA A 184 -14.18 -11.52 21.34
N ILE A 185 -13.18 -10.64 21.44
CA ILE A 185 -11.91 -10.78 20.70
C ILE A 185 -10.78 -11.33 21.57
N PRO A 186 -9.77 -11.99 20.98
CA PRO A 186 -8.53 -12.31 21.69
C PRO A 186 -7.82 -11.04 22.17
N HIS A 187 -7.22 -11.10 23.37
CA HIS A 187 -6.47 -9.99 23.98
C HIS A 187 -5.29 -9.45 23.14
N THR A 188 -4.90 -10.15 22.07
CA THR A 188 -3.83 -9.76 21.16
C THR A 188 -4.25 -8.72 20.11
N LEU A 189 -5.56 -8.50 19.92
CA LEU A 189 -6.08 -7.51 18.98
C LEU A 189 -6.32 -6.18 19.69
N LYS A 190 -5.76 -5.10 19.14
CA LYS A 190 -6.02 -3.73 19.60
C LYS A 190 -7.37 -3.23 19.09
N ILE A 191 -7.99 -2.35 19.86
CA ILE A 191 -9.22 -1.65 19.53
C ILE A 191 -8.88 -0.23 19.12
N GLU A 192 -9.28 0.11 17.91
CA GLU A 192 -9.27 1.47 17.40
C GLU A 192 -10.69 2.01 17.33
N VAL A 193 -10.89 3.28 17.66
CA VAL A 193 -12.19 3.95 17.56
C VAL A 193 -12.05 5.24 16.76
N GLU A 194 -12.93 5.43 15.78
CA GLU A 194 -13.07 6.66 15.00
C GLU A 194 -13.89 7.68 15.77
N CYS A 195 -13.34 8.89 15.94
CA CYS A 195 -13.93 10.00 16.68
C CYS A 195 -13.96 11.25 15.81
N ASP A 196 -15.12 11.91 15.75
CA ASP A 196 -15.34 13.21 15.07
C ASP A 196 -15.57 14.37 16.05
N THR A 197 -15.65 14.10 17.36
CA THR A 197 -15.80 15.12 18.41
C THR A 197 -14.91 14.86 19.64
N LEU A 198 -14.57 15.93 20.38
CA LEU A 198 -13.80 15.82 21.63
C LEU A 198 -14.53 14.99 22.71
N THR A 199 -15.86 15.07 22.76
CA THR A 199 -16.68 14.26 23.68
C THR A 199 -16.49 12.76 23.45
N GLN A 200 -16.40 12.33 22.18
CA GLN A 200 -16.12 10.93 21.84
C GLN A 200 -14.68 10.53 22.22
N VAL A 201 -13.71 11.45 22.09
CA VAL A 201 -12.34 11.23 22.57
C VAL A 201 -12.33 11.00 24.10
N GLU A 202 -13.06 11.81 24.87
CA GLU A 202 -13.21 11.60 26.32
C GLU A 202 -13.87 10.26 26.67
N GLU A 203 -14.87 9.84 25.89
CA GLU A 203 -15.50 8.53 26.06
C GLU A 203 -14.52 7.39 25.76
N CYS A 204 -13.73 7.48 24.69
CA CYS A 204 -12.68 6.50 24.37
C CYS A 204 -11.64 6.38 25.48
N LEU A 205 -11.24 7.50 26.09
CA LEU A 205 -10.27 7.53 27.18
C LEU A 205 -10.82 6.87 28.45
N ARG A 206 -12.12 7.06 28.76
CA ARG A 206 -12.79 6.37 29.87
C ARG A 206 -12.94 4.87 29.61
N ALA A 207 -13.10 4.47 28.35
CA ALA A 207 -13.17 3.07 27.91
C ALA A 207 -11.77 2.43 27.69
N GLU A 208 -10.69 3.17 27.95
CA GLU A 208 -9.30 2.72 27.83
C GLU A 208 -8.93 2.16 26.44
N VAL A 209 -9.47 2.74 25.37
CA VAL A 209 -9.21 2.33 23.98
C VAL A 209 -7.72 2.48 23.62
N GLU A 210 -7.14 1.51 22.90
CA GLU A 210 -5.71 1.53 22.59
C GLU A 210 -5.32 2.55 21.50
N ILE A 211 -6.20 2.79 20.52
CA ILE A 211 -5.98 3.72 19.40
C ILE A 211 -7.22 4.60 19.18
N ILE A 212 -7.02 5.92 19.10
CA ILE A 212 -8.08 6.90 18.82
C ILE A 212 -7.77 7.55 17.47
N MET A 213 -8.68 7.38 16.52
CA MET A 213 -8.62 8.01 15.20
C MET A 213 -9.44 9.32 15.23
N LEU A 214 -8.78 10.45 15.00
CA LEU A 214 -9.39 11.77 14.86
C LEU A 214 -9.79 11.95 13.39
N ASP A 215 -11.08 11.78 13.07
CA ASP A 215 -11.57 11.83 11.70
C ASP A 215 -12.12 13.21 11.32
N ASN A 216 -11.59 13.79 10.24
CA ASN A 216 -12.00 15.07 9.66
C ASN A 216 -12.05 16.26 10.64
N MET A 217 -11.32 16.20 11.76
CA MET A 217 -11.16 17.31 12.69
C MET A 217 -10.21 18.39 12.12
N ASP A 218 -10.49 19.66 12.38
CA ASP A 218 -9.54 20.73 12.06
C ASP A 218 -8.31 20.71 12.99
N THR A 219 -7.24 21.39 12.60
CA THR A 219 -5.96 21.39 13.35
C THR A 219 -6.08 21.93 14.78
N THR A 220 -7.03 22.83 15.03
CA THR A 220 -7.27 23.37 16.38
C THR A 220 -7.86 22.28 17.26
N THR A 221 -8.89 21.60 16.76
CA THR A 221 -9.55 20.48 17.44
C THR A 221 -8.60 19.29 17.61
N ILE A 222 -7.75 18.98 16.62
CA ILE A 222 -6.71 17.94 16.75
C ILE A 222 -5.73 18.31 17.88
N THR A 223 -5.30 19.57 17.97
CA THR A 223 -4.38 20.01 19.03
C THR A 223 -5.00 19.83 20.42
N GLU A 224 -6.28 20.18 20.57
CA GLU A 224 -7.03 19.97 21.81
C GLU A 224 -7.17 18.48 22.13
N ALA A 225 -7.51 17.65 21.14
CA ALA A 225 -7.62 16.20 21.30
C ALA A 225 -6.30 15.56 21.71
N VAL A 226 -5.18 15.95 21.09
CA VAL A 226 -3.83 15.44 21.44
C VAL A 226 -3.48 15.78 22.90
N SER A 227 -3.75 17.02 23.32
CA SER A 227 -3.55 17.47 24.71
C SER A 227 -4.42 16.67 25.68
N LEU A 228 -5.69 16.48 25.35
CA LEU A 228 -6.65 15.70 26.13
C LEU A 228 -6.23 14.23 26.27
N ILE A 229 -5.76 13.60 25.19
CA ILE A 229 -5.32 12.20 25.19
C ILE A 229 -4.09 12.03 26.09
N GLY A 230 -3.14 12.97 26.02
CA GLY A 230 -2.01 13.03 26.96
C GLY A 230 -1.17 11.75 27.00
N GLY A 231 -1.03 11.06 25.85
CA GLY A 231 -0.26 9.82 25.73
C GLY A 231 -0.94 8.55 26.26
N ARG A 232 -2.22 8.61 26.66
CA ARG A 232 -2.97 7.44 27.16
C ARG A 232 -3.41 6.47 26.07
N ALA A 233 -3.47 6.93 24.82
CA ALA A 233 -3.80 6.13 23.65
C ALA A 233 -2.91 6.54 22.47
N MET A 234 -2.75 5.64 21.50
CA MET A 234 -2.14 6.00 20.21
C MET A 234 -3.11 6.88 19.43
N ILE A 235 -2.58 7.89 18.74
CA ILE A 235 -3.39 8.86 17.99
C ILE A 235 -3.15 8.62 16.49
N GLU A 236 -4.24 8.53 15.74
CA GLU A 236 -4.23 8.58 14.28
C GLU A 236 -5.06 9.79 13.84
N ALA A 237 -4.59 10.57 12.87
CA ALA A 237 -5.38 11.61 12.22
C ALA A 237 -5.78 11.15 10.82
N SER A 238 -7.06 11.22 10.49
CA SER A 238 -7.63 10.75 9.23
C SER A 238 -8.60 11.78 8.65
N GLY A 239 -8.85 11.67 7.34
CA GLY A 239 -9.79 12.54 6.62
C GLY A 239 -9.13 13.81 6.07
N GLY A 240 -9.39 14.12 4.80
CA GLY A 240 -8.89 15.36 4.15
C GLY A 240 -7.37 15.56 4.09
N VAL A 241 -6.56 14.54 4.38
CA VAL A 241 -5.09 14.64 4.40
C VAL A 241 -4.54 14.72 2.97
N SER A 242 -3.81 15.79 2.67
CA SER A 242 -3.18 16.07 1.38
C SER A 242 -1.71 16.51 1.58
N LEU A 243 -0.95 16.67 0.49
CA LEU A 243 0.44 17.14 0.59
C LEU A 243 0.53 18.57 1.16
N GLU A 244 -0.53 19.36 1.05
CA GLU A 244 -0.63 20.72 1.56
C GLU A 244 -1.02 20.77 3.05
N THR A 245 -1.74 19.75 3.56
CA THR A 245 -2.24 19.72 4.93
C THR A 245 -1.44 18.82 5.86
N VAL A 246 -0.82 17.76 5.34
CA VAL A 246 -0.18 16.70 6.15
C VAL A 246 0.84 17.24 7.16
N ARG A 247 1.67 18.22 6.77
CA ARG A 247 2.69 18.78 7.66
C ARG A 247 2.11 19.63 8.79
N LYS A 248 0.93 20.23 8.60
CA LYS A 248 0.26 21.02 9.65
C LYS A 248 -0.48 20.11 10.65
N ILE A 249 -0.91 18.95 10.17
CA ILE A 249 -1.57 17.92 10.99
C ILE A 249 -0.53 17.16 11.83
N ALA A 250 0.64 16.88 11.25
CA ALA A 250 1.77 16.20 11.87
C ALA A 250 2.50 17.04 12.92
#